data_AF-A0MK95-F1
#
_entry.id   AF-A0MK95-F1
#
_cell.length_a   1.000
_cell.length_b   1.000
_cell.length_c   1.000
_cell.angle_alpha   90.00
_cell.angle_beta   90.00
_cell.angle_gamma   90.00
#
_symmetry.space_group_name_H-M   'P 1'
#
loop_
_entity.id
_entity.type
_entity.pdbx_description
1 polymer ?
#
loop_
_entity_poly.entity_id
_entity_poly.type
_entity_poly.pdbx_seq_one_letter_code
_entity_poly.pdbx_strand_id
1 'polypeptide(L)'
;MKRACVILWNPDVYSCSRSPCQNPLQAVQNLDINKFFTGSWYATYMKNASSEATCREYQFSMSEGLIKLNATGKYTFDGQKKDYVTTCSSTSGKQLNPAGPFLLKCMHTVNKKGKPIFFDLTWTVIETDYQHYALAYRCTKYDENSIHSGNLVILQRTKTADTSSATDILKNRNLPLSDFRKLC
;
A
#
# COMPACT_ATOMS: atom_id res chain seq x y z
N MET A 1 -13.04 26.02 15.70
CA MET A 1 -12.67 25.00 14.70
C MET A 1 -12.05 23.82 15.43
N LYS A 2 -12.86 22.82 15.81
CA LYS A 2 -12.42 21.65 16.59
C LYS A 2 -11.95 20.55 15.64
N ARG A 3 -10.72 20.08 15.84
CA ARG A 3 -10.16 18.90 15.17
C ARG A 3 -10.97 17.67 15.62
N ALA A 4 -11.58 16.95 14.69
CA ALA A 4 -12.26 15.70 14.98
C ALA A 4 -11.23 14.56 15.01
N CYS A 5 -10.93 14.08 16.22
CA CYS A 5 -10.11 12.90 16.48
C CYS A 5 -10.69 12.15 17.68
N VAL A 6 -11.61 11.20 17.47
CA VAL A 6 -12.13 10.27 18.49
C VAL A 6 -12.91 9.14 17.75
N ILE A 7 -12.95 7.83 18.08
CA ILE A 7 -12.48 6.98 19.20
C ILE A 7 -12.13 5.58 18.64
N LEU A 8 -10.97 5.02 18.96
CA LEU A 8 -10.90 3.60 19.34
C LEU A 8 -10.37 3.58 20.78
N TRP A 9 -11.10 2.88 21.64
CA TRP A 9 -10.96 2.72 23.09
C TRP A 9 -9.52 2.55 23.63
N ASN A 10 -8.71 3.61 23.68
CA ASN A 10 -7.57 3.78 24.62
C ASN A 10 -7.00 5.20 24.55
N PRO A 11 -6.82 5.92 25.68
CA PRO A 11 -6.47 7.35 25.67
C PRO A 11 -4.98 7.71 25.44
N ASP A 12 -4.06 6.74 25.36
CA ASP A 12 -2.62 7.06 25.53
C ASP A 12 -1.70 6.90 24.31
N VAL A 13 -2.22 6.84 23.08
CA VAL A 13 -1.35 6.86 21.88
C VAL A 13 -1.90 7.80 20.80
N TYR A 14 -1.53 9.09 20.90
CA TYR A 14 -1.79 10.06 19.84
C TYR A 14 -0.61 10.11 18.85
N SER A 15 -0.81 9.55 17.65
CA SER A 15 0.01 9.89 16.48
C SER A 15 -0.81 9.70 15.19
N CYS A 16 -1.69 10.66 14.89
CA CYS A 16 -2.32 10.79 13.58
C CYS A 16 -1.59 11.85 12.75
N SER A 17 -0.37 11.54 12.29
CA SER A 17 0.15 12.20 11.10
C SER A 17 -0.47 11.52 9.88
N ARG A 18 -1.63 12.02 9.43
CA ARG A 18 -2.30 11.56 8.21
C ARG A 18 -1.78 12.41 7.04
N SER A 19 -0.85 11.86 6.25
CA SER A 19 -0.48 12.50 4.99
C SER A 19 -1.71 12.48 4.07
N PRO A 20 -2.17 13.62 3.55
CA PRO A 20 -3.26 13.64 2.58
C PRO A 20 -2.89 12.78 1.38
N CYS A 21 -3.90 12.22 0.71
CA CYS A 21 -3.69 11.46 -0.50
C CYS A 21 -3.33 12.38 -1.67
N GLN A 22 -2.06 12.80 -1.71
CA GLN A 22 -1.48 13.65 -2.74
C GLN A 22 -0.26 12.92 -3.29
N ASN A 23 -0.40 12.34 -4.49
CA ASN A 23 0.74 11.81 -5.23
C ASN A 23 1.43 12.94 -5.98
N PRO A 24 2.67 13.32 -5.65
CA PRO A 24 3.36 14.39 -6.38
C PRO A 24 4.07 13.88 -7.64
N LEU A 25 4.10 12.56 -7.89
CA LEU A 25 4.91 11.95 -8.94
C LEU A 25 4.06 11.44 -10.10
N GLN A 26 4.58 11.61 -11.31
CA GLN A 26 3.94 11.12 -12.52
C GLN A 26 3.94 9.59 -12.58
N ALA A 27 2.81 9.03 -12.99
CA ALA A 27 2.68 7.61 -13.27
C ALA A 27 3.40 7.23 -14.57
N VAL A 28 3.83 5.98 -14.67
CA VAL A 28 4.29 5.42 -15.95
C VAL A 28 3.12 5.43 -16.95
N GLN A 29 3.35 5.96 -18.16
CA GLN A 29 2.26 6.29 -19.10
C GLN A 29 1.70 5.09 -19.88
N ASN A 30 2.39 3.94 -19.88
CA ASN A 30 1.98 2.73 -20.59
C ASN A 30 2.39 1.48 -19.79
N LEU A 31 1.88 1.34 -18.56
CA LEU A 31 2.21 0.19 -17.73
C LEU A 31 1.75 -1.11 -18.41
N ASP A 32 2.63 -2.11 -18.47
CA ASP A 32 2.19 -3.49 -18.69
C ASP A 32 1.52 -4.00 -17.41
N ILE A 33 0.20 -3.79 -17.34
CA ILE A 33 -0.63 -4.12 -16.18
C ILE A 33 -0.47 -5.59 -15.80
N ASN A 34 -0.46 -6.50 -16.79
CA ASN A 34 -0.38 -7.93 -16.54
C ASN A 34 0.98 -8.31 -15.93
N LYS A 35 2.08 -7.75 -16.44
CA LYS A 35 3.41 -8.01 -15.86
C LYS A 35 3.54 -7.44 -14.46
N PHE A 36 3.01 -6.24 -14.21
CA PHE A 36 3.13 -5.60 -12.91
C PHE A 36 2.29 -6.31 -11.84
N PHE A 37 1.00 -6.54 -12.12
CA PHE A 37 0.03 -7.12 -11.19
C PHE A 37 0.00 -8.66 -11.22
N THR A 38 1.18 -9.27 -11.23
CA THR A 38 1.35 -10.73 -11.14
C THR A 38 2.43 -11.06 -10.12
N GLY A 39 2.19 -12.08 -9.30
CA GLY A 39 3.16 -12.59 -8.33
C GLY A 39 3.34 -11.69 -7.10
N SER A 40 4.41 -11.93 -6.36
CA SER A 40 4.68 -11.22 -5.10
C SER A 40 5.46 -9.93 -5.31
N TRP A 41 5.10 -8.92 -4.54
CA TRP A 41 5.86 -7.68 -4.32
C TRP A 41 5.98 -7.45 -2.81
N TYR A 42 7.20 -7.23 -2.31
CA TYR A 42 7.46 -6.91 -0.91
C TYR A 42 7.63 -5.40 -0.75
N ALA A 43 6.85 -4.77 0.12
CA ALA A 43 7.06 -3.38 0.52
C ALA A 43 8.24 -3.29 1.47
N THR A 44 9.41 -2.93 0.94
CA THR A 44 10.68 -2.93 1.69
C THR A 44 11.04 -1.56 2.26
N TYR A 45 10.62 -0.47 1.61
CA TYR A 45 10.79 0.89 2.13
C TYR A 45 9.52 1.70 1.97
N MET A 46 9.27 2.63 2.89
CA MET A 46 8.09 3.49 2.84
C MET A 46 8.38 4.89 3.38
N LYS A 47 8.01 5.90 2.58
CA LYS A 47 7.97 7.30 3.01
C LYS A 47 6.59 7.61 3.60
N ASN A 48 6.57 8.46 4.62
CA ASN A 48 5.37 8.78 5.43
C ASN A 48 4.74 7.55 6.12
N ALA A 49 5.56 6.54 6.41
CA ALA A 49 5.12 5.30 7.04
C ALA A 49 4.47 5.55 8.42
N SER A 50 3.32 4.94 8.69
CA SER A 50 2.77 4.94 10.05
C SER A 50 3.66 4.12 10.99
N SER A 51 3.53 4.32 12.29
CA SER A 51 4.23 3.51 13.30
C SER A 51 4.01 2.00 13.09
N GLU A 52 2.83 1.62 12.61
CA GLU A 52 2.41 0.23 12.35
C GLU A 52 2.84 -0.34 11.00
N ALA A 53 3.42 0.45 10.09
CA ALA A 53 3.80 -0.09 8.78
C ALA A 53 4.94 -1.12 8.91
N THR A 54 4.74 -2.30 8.33
CA THR A 54 5.67 -3.42 8.37
C THR A 54 6.04 -3.88 6.98
N CYS A 55 7.08 -4.71 6.88
CA CYS A 55 7.38 -5.49 5.68
C CYS A 55 6.15 -6.29 5.28
N ARG A 56 5.51 -5.94 4.16
CA ARG A 56 4.28 -6.59 3.69
C ARG A 56 4.50 -7.20 2.32
N GLU A 57 4.09 -8.45 2.16
CA GLU A 57 3.96 -9.10 0.87
C GLU A 57 2.60 -8.78 0.26
N TYR A 58 2.61 -8.30 -0.98
CA TYR A 58 1.45 -8.11 -1.83
C TYR A 58 1.47 -9.17 -2.91
N GLN A 59 0.55 -10.12 -2.84
CA GLN A 59 0.39 -11.19 -3.83
C GLN A 59 -0.67 -10.76 -4.83
N PHE A 60 -0.21 -10.30 -6.00
CA PHE A 60 -1.09 -9.88 -7.08
C PHE A 60 -1.37 -11.00 -8.06
N SER A 61 -2.56 -10.97 -8.65
CA SER A 61 -2.91 -11.79 -9.80
C SER A 61 -3.91 -11.07 -10.70
N MET A 62 -3.93 -11.46 -11.97
CA MET A 62 -4.93 -11.02 -12.94
C MET A 62 -5.91 -12.16 -13.18
N SER A 63 -7.21 -11.86 -13.15
CA SER A 63 -8.27 -12.84 -13.40
C SER A 63 -9.44 -12.13 -14.05
N GLU A 64 -9.83 -12.57 -15.25
CA GLU A 64 -10.93 -11.96 -16.02
C GLU A 64 -10.74 -10.45 -16.27
N GLY A 65 -9.49 -10.03 -16.48
CA GLY A 65 -9.14 -8.61 -16.67
C GLY A 65 -9.18 -7.77 -15.39
N LEU A 66 -9.39 -8.37 -14.23
CA LEU A 66 -9.39 -7.71 -12.93
C LEU A 66 -8.08 -7.94 -12.19
N ILE A 67 -7.60 -6.89 -11.52
CA ILE A 67 -6.50 -6.96 -10.57
C ILE A 67 -7.05 -7.55 -9.27
N LYS A 68 -6.44 -8.62 -8.78
CA LYS A 68 -6.66 -9.18 -7.45
C LYS A 68 -5.40 -8.99 -6.61
N LEU A 69 -5.59 -8.71 -5.33
CA LEU A 69 -4.51 -8.57 -4.36
C LEU A 69 -4.86 -9.34 -3.09
N ASN A 70 -3.96 -10.19 -2.65
CA ASN A 70 -3.99 -10.79 -1.32
C ASN A 70 -2.77 -10.34 -0.52
N ALA A 71 -2.96 -10.07 0.76
CA ALA A 71 -1.87 -9.81 1.68
C ALA A 71 -2.24 -10.31 3.08
N THR A 72 -1.28 -10.88 3.78
CA THR A 72 -1.44 -11.20 5.20
C THR A 72 -0.70 -10.16 6.03
N GLY A 73 -1.20 -9.91 7.24
CA GLY A 73 -0.56 -9.00 8.16
C GLY A 73 -0.89 -9.34 9.60
N LYS A 74 -0.17 -8.68 10.49
CA LYS A 74 -0.42 -8.74 11.93
C LYS A 74 -0.68 -7.34 12.43
N TYR A 75 -1.65 -7.18 13.31
CA TYR A 75 -1.86 -5.95 14.05
C TYR A 75 -1.92 -6.27 15.54
N THR A 76 -1.53 -5.32 16.37
CA THR A 76 -1.64 -5.45 17.82
C THR A 76 -2.88 -4.69 18.26
N PHE A 77 -3.81 -5.39 18.90
CA PHE A 77 -4.98 -4.79 19.52
C PHE A 77 -5.07 -5.26 20.95
N ASP A 78 -5.08 -4.31 21.89
CA ASP A 78 -5.12 -4.58 23.33
C ASP A 78 -3.96 -5.51 23.78
N GLY A 79 -2.75 -5.21 23.33
CA GLY A 79 -1.55 -6.02 23.60
C GLY A 79 -1.49 -7.37 22.88
N GLN A 80 -2.56 -7.81 22.22
CA GLN A 80 -2.61 -9.08 21.51
C GLN A 80 -2.34 -8.93 20.02
N LYS A 81 -1.40 -9.73 19.50
CA LYS A 81 -1.15 -9.82 18.07
C LYS A 81 -2.24 -10.66 17.41
N LYS A 82 -2.94 -10.08 16.43
CA LYS A 82 -3.96 -10.75 15.63
C LYS A 82 -3.54 -10.76 14.18
N ASP A 83 -3.67 -11.91 13.56
CA ASP A 83 -3.49 -12.06 12.13
C ASP A 83 -4.73 -11.54 11.39
N TYR A 84 -4.51 -10.92 10.24
CA TYR A 84 -5.57 -10.53 9.33
C TYR A 84 -5.18 -10.87 7.90
N VAL A 85 -6.22 -11.14 7.11
CA VAL A 85 -6.11 -11.29 5.66
C VAL A 85 -6.69 -10.04 5.04
N THR A 86 -5.98 -9.50 4.07
CA THR A 86 -6.46 -8.43 3.19
C THR A 86 -6.71 -9.03 1.83
N THR A 87 -7.92 -8.87 1.32
CA THR A 87 -8.25 -9.16 -0.07
C THR A 87 -8.67 -7.85 -0.75
N CYS A 88 -8.23 -7.64 -1.98
CA CYS A 88 -8.69 -6.53 -2.79
C CYS A 88 -8.94 -6.95 -4.24
N SER A 89 -9.84 -6.22 -4.90
CA SER A 89 -10.07 -6.37 -6.33
C SER A 89 -10.33 -5.02 -7.00
N SER A 90 -9.92 -4.87 -8.26
CA SER A 90 -10.49 -3.83 -9.12
C SER A 90 -11.96 -4.13 -9.42
N THR A 91 -12.71 -3.11 -9.82
CA THR A 91 -14.14 -3.25 -10.14
C THR A 91 -14.34 -3.72 -11.59
N SER A 92 -15.29 -4.62 -11.82
CA SER A 92 -15.70 -5.05 -13.15
C SER A 92 -16.43 -3.96 -13.93
N GLY A 93 -16.54 -4.13 -15.25
CA GLY A 93 -17.26 -3.20 -16.12
C GLY A 93 -16.50 -1.89 -16.44
N LYS A 94 -15.25 -1.75 -15.99
CA LYS A 94 -14.35 -0.65 -16.36
C LYS A 94 -13.05 -1.21 -16.92
N GLN A 95 -12.68 -0.77 -18.11
CA GLN A 95 -11.36 -1.07 -18.66
C GLN A 95 -10.29 -0.40 -17.78
N LEU A 96 -9.24 -1.15 -17.46
CA LEU A 96 -8.11 -0.62 -16.69
C LEU A 96 -7.32 0.36 -17.57
N ASN A 97 -7.05 1.56 -17.04
CA ASN A 97 -6.17 2.53 -17.68
C ASN A 97 -4.70 2.15 -17.42
N PRO A 98 -3.86 1.92 -18.45
CA PRO A 98 -2.43 1.65 -18.27
C PRO A 98 -1.64 2.74 -17.54
N ALA A 99 -2.12 3.99 -17.53
CA ALA A 99 -1.51 5.07 -16.76
C ALA A 99 -1.97 5.10 -15.28
N GLY A 100 -2.96 4.27 -14.92
CA GLY A 100 -3.59 4.29 -13.61
C GLY A 100 -4.31 5.62 -13.30
N PRO A 101 -4.50 5.96 -12.01
CA PRO A 101 -4.26 5.08 -10.87
C PRO A 101 -5.24 3.90 -10.85
N PHE A 102 -4.84 2.81 -10.21
CA PHE A 102 -5.64 1.59 -10.07
C PHE A 102 -6.40 1.63 -8.74
N LEU A 103 -7.72 1.76 -8.80
CA LEU A 103 -8.58 1.68 -7.62
C LEU A 103 -8.93 0.23 -7.32
N LEU A 104 -8.54 -0.23 -6.12
CA LEU A 104 -8.88 -1.55 -5.60
C LEU A 104 -9.83 -1.39 -4.40
N LYS A 105 -10.93 -2.14 -4.42
CA LYS A 105 -11.84 -2.30 -3.29
C LYS A 105 -11.30 -3.40 -2.40
N CYS A 106 -11.02 -3.08 -1.13
CA CYS A 106 -10.35 -3.96 -0.20
C CYS A 106 -11.19 -4.29 1.02
N MET A 107 -10.88 -5.43 1.62
CA MET A 107 -11.46 -5.90 2.88
C MET A 107 -10.37 -6.50 3.76
N HIS A 108 -10.31 -6.09 5.03
CA HIS A 108 -9.60 -6.82 6.08
C HIS A 108 -10.55 -7.78 6.80
N THR A 109 -10.13 -9.02 6.95
CA THR A 109 -10.83 -10.03 7.75
C THR A 109 -9.92 -10.46 8.89
N VAL A 110 -10.39 -10.27 10.13
CA VAL A 110 -9.69 -10.69 11.35
C VAL A 110 -10.38 -11.92 11.95
N ASN A 111 -9.85 -13.12 11.65
CA ASN A 111 -10.42 -14.41 12.04
C ASN A 111 -11.93 -14.56 11.67
N LYS A 112 -12.56 -15.71 11.95
CA LYS A 112 -13.97 -15.97 11.57
C LYS A 112 -15.03 -15.19 12.38
N LYS A 113 -14.62 -14.33 13.31
CA LYS A 113 -15.53 -13.66 14.27
C LYS A 113 -15.49 -12.13 14.24
N GLY A 114 -14.52 -11.52 13.56
CA GLY A 114 -14.43 -10.06 13.44
C GLY A 114 -15.36 -9.53 12.34
N LYS A 115 -15.89 -8.31 12.53
CA LYS A 115 -16.53 -7.58 11.43
C LYS A 115 -15.48 -7.22 10.37
N PRO A 116 -15.76 -7.42 9.08
CA PRO A 116 -14.86 -7.01 8.02
C PRO A 116 -14.69 -5.49 8.01
N ILE A 117 -13.47 -5.02 7.73
CA ILE A 117 -13.19 -3.59 7.56
C ILE A 117 -12.96 -3.33 6.07
N PHE A 118 -13.78 -2.45 5.49
CA PHE A 118 -13.70 -2.09 4.08
C PHE A 118 -12.91 -0.79 3.88
N PHE A 119 -12.18 -0.73 2.76
CA PHE A 119 -11.43 0.45 2.37
C PHE A 119 -11.10 0.43 0.89
N ASP A 120 -10.84 1.62 0.36
CA ASP A 120 -10.30 1.82 -0.97
C ASP A 120 -8.78 1.92 -0.92
N LEU A 121 -8.12 1.19 -1.81
CA LEU A 121 -6.69 1.29 -2.05
C LEU A 121 -6.45 1.75 -3.48
N THR A 122 -5.94 2.97 -3.62
CA THR A 122 -5.51 3.51 -4.91
C THR A 122 -4.01 3.28 -5.09
N TRP A 123 -3.64 2.61 -6.17
CA TRP A 123 -2.24 2.32 -6.55
C TRP A 123 -1.83 3.16 -7.76
N THR A 124 -0.68 3.82 -7.69
CA THR A 124 -0.05 4.49 -8.84
C THR A 124 1.36 3.95 -8.99
N VAL A 125 1.66 3.31 -10.13
CA VAL A 125 3.01 2.85 -10.44
C VAL A 125 3.78 4.02 -11.05
N ILE A 126 4.83 4.45 -10.36
CA ILE A 126 5.65 5.59 -10.78
C ILE A 126 6.81 5.10 -11.65
N GLU A 127 7.41 3.98 -11.25
CA GLU A 127 8.54 3.38 -11.95
C GLU A 127 8.61 1.89 -11.63
N THR A 128 9.01 1.06 -12.59
CA THR A 128 9.23 -0.38 -12.39
C THR A 128 10.02 -0.96 -13.55
N ASP A 129 10.88 -1.93 -13.25
CA ASP A 129 11.51 -2.80 -14.24
C ASP A 129 10.77 -4.14 -14.38
N TYR A 130 9.63 -4.30 -13.70
CA TYR A 130 8.79 -5.49 -13.57
C TYR A 130 9.43 -6.70 -12.86
N GLN A 131 10.75 -6.83 -12.92
CA GLN A 131 11.50 -8.03 -12.54
C GLN A 131 12.14 -7.94 -11.16
N HIS A 132 12.51 -6.75 -10.70
CA HIS A 132 13.24 -6.59 -9.45
C HIS A 132 12.58 -5.57 -8.55
N TYR A 133 12.11 -4.44 -9.09
CA TYR A 133 11.65 -3.33 -8.29
C TYR A 133 10.45 -2.58 -8.84
N ALA A 134 9.82 -1.82 -7.94
CA ALA A 134 8.95 -0.71 -8.32
C ALA A 134 9.00 0.42 -7.30
N LEU A 135 8.87 1.66 -7.77
CA LEU A 135 8.42 2.78 -6.96
C LEU A 135 6.95 3.00 -7.24
N ALA A 136 6.15 3.07 -6.18
CA ALA A 136 4.74 3.31 -6.31
C ALA A 136 4.21 4.20 -5.20
N TYR A 137 3.09 4.83 -5.50
CA TYR A 137 2.30 5.56 -4.53
C TYR A 137 1.05 4.76 -4.20
N ARG A 138 0.79 4.57 -2.91
CA ARG A 138 -0.47 4.01 -2.42
C ARG A 138 -1.23 5.05 -1.60
N CYS A 139 -2.52 5.13 -1.83
CA CYS A 139 -3.46 5.87 -0.99
C CYS A 139 -4.50 4.91 -0.44
N THR A 140 -4.61 4.84 0.88
CA THR A 140 -5.66 4.07 1.57
C THR A 140 -6.73 5.03 2.08
N LYS A 141 -8.01 4.74 1.80
CA LYS A 141 -9.18 5.46 2.30
C LYS A 141 -10.14 4.47 2.97
N TYR A 142 -10.30 4.57 4.29
CA TYR A 142 -11.26 3.75 5.03
C TYR A 142 -12.66 4.35 4.97
N ASP A 143 -13.68 3.51 4.77
CA ASP A 143 -15.07 3.94 4.57
C ASP A 143 -15.64 4.62 5.82
N GLU A 144 -15.33 4.11 7.00
CA GLU A 144 -16.01 4.51 8.24
C GLU A 144 -15.50 5.84 8.85
N ASN A 145 -14.27 6.27 8.54
CA ASN A 145 -13.59 7.29 9.39
C ASN A 145 -12.91 8.44 8.63
N SER A 146 -13.14 8.59 7.31
CA SER A 146 -12.43 9.59 6.47
C SER A 146 -10.90 9.56 6.66
N ILE A 147 -10.35 8.39 7.03
CA ILE A 147 -8.93 8.21 7.27
C ILE A 147 -8.28 7.99 5.91
N HIS A 148 -7.39 8.91 5.56
CA HIS A 148 -6.57 8.87 4.37
C HIS A 148 -5.11 8.71 4.76
N SER A 149 -4.41 7.76 4.12
CA SER A 149 -2.97 7.60 4.27
C SER A 149 -2.34 7.44 2.89
N GLY A 150 -1.60 8.47 2.48
CA GLY A 150 -0.75 8.47 1.29
C GLY A 150 0.69 8.07 1.61
N ASN A 151 1.24 7.10 0.89
CA ASN A 151 2.60 6.62 1.08
C ASN A 151 3.30 6.38 -0.27
N LEU A 152 4.56 6.80 -0.38
CA LEU A 152 5.46 6.24 -1.39
C LEU A 152 6.06 4.95 -0.84
N VAL A 153 6.05 3.91 -1.65
CA VAL A 153 6.55 2.58 -1.32
C VAL A 153 7.55 2.12 -2.37
N ILE A 154 8.67 1.59 -1.89
CA ILE A 154 9.57 0.80 -2.73
C ILE A 154 9.13 -0.64 -2.58
N LEU A 155 8.80 -1.25 -3.71
CA LEU A 155 8.52 -2.66 -3.83
C LEU A 155 9.72 -3.39 -4.41
N GLN A 156 9.96 -4.60 -3.92
CA GLN A 156 10.95 -5.51 -4.47
C GLN A 156 10.34 -6.90 -4.70
N ARG A 157 10.77 -7.62 -5.74
CA ARG A 157 10.33 -9.00 -5.98
C ARG A 157 10.88 -9.98 -4.95
N THR A 158 11.98 -9.64 -4.30
CA THR A 158 12.60 -10.40 -3.22
C THR A 158 12.57 -9.60 -1.92
N LYS A 159 12.25 -10.28 -0.81
CA LYS A 159 12.13 -9.64 0.51
C LYS A 159 13.44 -9.07 1.04
N THR A 160 14.56 -9.64 0.63
CA THR A 160 15.91 -9.36 1.13
C THR A 160 16.75 -8.58 0.12
N ALA A 161 16.13 -7.91 -0.86
CA ALA A 161 16.90 -7.17 -1.86
C ALA A 161 17.65 -5.98 -1.22
N ASP A 162 18.79 -5.67 -1.81
CA ASP A 162 19.76 -4.74 -1.25
C ASP A 162 19.26 -3.28 -1.30
N THR A 163 19.70 -2.50 -0.31
CA THR A 163 19.63 -1.04 -0.22
C THR A 163 20.16 -0.32 -1.45
N SER A 164 21.16 -0.87 -2.14
CA SER A 164 21.71 -0.31 -3.38
C SER A 164 20.64 -0.16 -4.46
N SER A 165 19.85 -1.21 -4.69
CA SER A 165 18.72 -1.19 -5.62
C SER A 165 17.69 -0.14 -5.24
N ALA A 166 17.37 0.01 -3.95
CA ALA A 166 16.44 1.06 -3.49
C ALA A 166 16.96 2.48 -3.78
N THR A 167 18.26 2.69 -3.64
CA THR A 167 18.90 4.00 -3.91
C THR A 167 18.84 4.35 -5.39
N ASP A 168 19.13 3.39 -6.27
CA ASP A 168 19.18 3.62 -7.72
C ASP A 168 17.81 4.03 -8.29
N ILE A 169 16.72 3.43 -7.78
CA ILE A 169 15.34 3.76 -8.15
C ILE A 169 15.02 5.23 -7.88
N LEU A 170 15.57 5.78 -6.79
CA LEU A 170 15.22 7.10 -6.31
C LEU A 170 16.08 8.23 -6.92
N LYS A 171 17.29 7.90 -7.42
CA LYS A 171 18.25 8.88 -7.99
C LYS A 171 17.61 9.73 -9.08
N ASN A 172 16.89 9.12 -10.02
CA ASN A 172 16.27 9.82 -11.15
C ASN A 172 15.11 10.74 -10.75
N ARG A 173 14.67 10.70 -9.49
CA ARG A 173 13.50 11.42 -8.98
C ARG A 173 13.84 12.46 -7.92
N ASN A 174 15.12 12.69 -7.63
CA ASN A 174 15.59 13.58 -6.56
C ASN A 174 14.95 13.24 -5.20
N LEU A 175 14.75 11.95 -4.93
CA LEU A 175 14.23 11.47 -3.65
C LEU A 175 15.38 10.84 -2.86
N PRO A 176 15.72 11.33 -1.66
CA PRO A 176 16.74 10.69 -0.85
C PRO A 176 16.15 9.47 -0.15
N LEU A 177 16.89 8.35 -0.13
CA LEU A 177 16.47 7.12 0.57
C LEU A 177 16.25 7.37 2.08
N SER A 178 16.93 8.37 2.67
CA SER A 178 16.76 8.78 4.06
C SER A 178 15.34 9.24 4.41
N ASP A 179 14.53 9.64 3.43
CA ASP A 179 13.12 9.97 3.64
C ASP A 179 12.24 8.73 3.81
N PHE A 180 12.78 7.54 3.54
CA PHE A 180 12.05 6.29 3.60
C PHE A 180 12.49 5.47 4.80
N ARG A 181 11.51 4.96 5.54
CA ARG A 181 11.75 3.97 6.59
C ARG A 181 11.92 2.59 5.95
N LYS A 182 13.00 1.90 6.30
CA LYS A 182 13.22 0.49 5.99
C LYS A 182 12.22 -0.38 6.78
N LEU A 183 11.53 -1.28 6.09
CA LEU A 183 10.45 -2.12 6.62
C LEU A 183 10.85 -3.60 6.73
N CYS A 184 11.62 -4.07 5.74
CA CYS A 184 12.44 -5.28 5.75
C CYS A 184 13.89 -4.78 5.72
#